data_AF-A0A9R0S0T6-F1
#
_entry.id   AF-A0A9R0S0T6-F1
#
_cell.length_a   1.000
_cell.length_b   1.000
_cell.length_c   1.000
_cell.angle_alpha   90.00
_cell.angle_beta   90.00
_cell.angle_gamma   90.00
#
_symmetry.space_group_name_H-M   'P 1'
#
loop_
_entity.id
_entity.type
_entity.pdbx_description
1 polymer ?
#
loop_
_entity_poly.entity_id
_entity_poly.type
_entity_poly.pdbx_seq_one_letter_code
_entity_poly.pdbx_strand_id
1 'polypeptide(L)'
;MWRMKTESEVLSIEVKPGWKKGTKITFPGKGNQQWNQLPADLVFAIDERPHHMYRRDGKDLVTDVRLTPAEALGTVIVLPTLDGRELAVDVGGGQEEEAPMVCPGYELVVPMEGMPIAREPGRRGSLKIRFDVIFPDRLKRDACLQIKRILEADAA
;
A
#
# COMPACT_ATOMS: atom_id res chain seq x y z
N MET A 1 -28.06 36.66 33.65
CA MET A 1 -27.20 35.46 33.84
C MET A 1 -26.82 34.97 32.46
N TRP A 2 -25.54 35.04 32.10
CA TRP A 2 -25.07 34.54 30.80
C TRP A 2 -25.09 33.00 30.81
N ARG A 3 -25.65 32.39 29.77
CA ARG A 3 -25.66 30.93 29.58
C ARG A 3 -24.88 30.61 28.31
N MET A 4 -23.86 29.76 28.45
CA MET A 4 -23.20 29.15 27.30
C MET A 4 -24.21 28.28 26.55
N LYS A 5 -24.19 28.36 25.22
CA LYS A 5 -25.04 27.56 24.32
C LYS A 5 -24.14 26.75 23.40
N THR A 6 -24.48 25.48 23.20
CA THR A 6 -23.83 24.65 22.19
C THR A 6 -24.33 25.08 20.81
N GLU A 7 -23.39 25.40 19.92
CA GLU A 7 -23.64 25.69 18.51
C GLU A 7 -23.16 24.52 17.66
N SER A 8 -23.77 24.31 16.50
CA SER A 8 -23.39 23.28 15.55
C SER A 8 -23.22 23.91 14.18
N GLU A 9 -22.04 23.73 13.60
CA GLU A 9 -21.65 24.26 12.30
C GLU A 9 -21.05 23.13 11.45
N VAL A 10 -21.32 23.15 10.15
CA VAL A 10 -20.73 22.19 9.20
C VAL A 10 -19.47 22.81 8.61
N LEU A 11 -18.33 22.15 8.81
CA LEU A 11 -17.05 22.54 8.24
C LEU A 11 -16.66 21.57 7.13
N SER A 12 -16.52 22.08 5.91
CA SER A 12 -16.12 21.28 4.76
C SER A 12 -14.59 21.21 4.66
N ILE A 13 -14.05 20.00 4.60
CA ILE A 13 -12.61 19.75 4.39
C ILE A 13 -12.45 19.00 3.07
N GLU A 14 -11.82 19.64 2.10
CA GLU A 14 -11.41 19.00 0.85
C GLU A 14 -10.06 18.31 1.05
N VAL A 15 -10.06 16.98 1.11
CA VAL A 15 -8.82 16.20 1.28
C VAL A 15 -8.09 16.14 -0.06
N LYS A 16 -6.91 16.78 -0.12
CA LYS A 16 -6.12 16.80 -1.37
C LYS A 16 -5.33 15.50 -1.55
N PRO A 17 -5.15 15.03 -2.81
CA PRO A 17 -4.33 13.86 -3.10
C PRO A 17 -2.92 13.97 -2.53
N GLY A 18 -2.43 12.89 -1.93
CA GLY A 18 -1.07 12.82 -1.39
C GLY A 18 -0.88 13.44 -0.01
N TRP A 19 -1.91 14.01 0.62
CA TRP A 19 -1.84 14.40 2.04
C TRP A 19 -1.38 13.23 2.91
N LYS A 20 -0.52 13.53 3.87
CA LYS A 20 0.11 12.54 4.74
C LYS A 20 -0.59 12.53 6.09
N LYS A 21 -0.51 11.41 6.80
CA LYS A 21 -0.82 11.39 8.23
C LYS A 21 -0.18 12.58 8.95
N GLY A 22 -0.96 13.27 9.78
CA GLY A 22 -0.55 14.43 10.55
C GLY A 22 -0.68 15.78 9.84
N THR A 23 -1.13 15.83 8.57
CA THR A 23 -1.49 17.12 7.94
C THR A 23 -2.56 17.81 8.78
N LYS A 24 -2.31 19.07 9.17
CA LYS A 24 -3.20 19.87 10.01
C LYS A 24 -4.03 20.83 9.16
N ILE A 25 -5.33 20.89 9.45
CA ILE A 25 -6.28 21.83 8.86
C ILE A 25 -6.84 22.66 10.01
N THR A 26 -6.54 23.95 10.01
CA THR A 26 -6.94 24.87 11.07
C THR A 26 -8.12 25.72 10.62
N PHE A 27 -9.18 25.72 11.43
CA PHE A 27 -10.31 26.63 11.32
C PHE A 27 -10.21 27.68 12.44
N PRO A 28 -9.76 28.90 12.12
CA PRO A 28 -9.50 29.91 13.14
C PRO A 28 -10.79 30.34 13.82
N GLY A 29 -10.76 30.42 15.16
CA GLY A 29 -11.90 30.86 15.97
C GLY A 29 -13.14 29.94 15.94
N LYS A 30 -13.02 28.70 15.47
CA LYS A 30 -14.10 27.69 15.44
C LYS A 30 -14.09 26.70 16.60
N GLY A 31 -13.20 26.92 17.57
CA GLY A 31 -13.10 26.14 18.81
C GLY A 31 -13.97 26.71 19.93
N ASN A 32 -13.71 26.23 21.15
CA ASN A 32 -14.47 26.66 22.32
C ASN A 32 -14.24 28.15 22.62
N GLN A 33 -15.33 28.86 22.92
CA GLN A 33 -15.29 30.26 23.34
C GLN A 33 -15.37 30.37 24.87
N GLN A 34 -14.51 31.21 25.44
CA GLN A 34 -14.54 31.56 26.87
C GLN A 34 -14.94 33.03 27.06
N TRP A 35 -15.41 33.36 28.27
CA TRP A 35 -15.77 34.74 28.60
C TRP A 35 -14.55 35.66 28.49
N ASN A 36 -14.72 36.79 27.80
CA ASN A 36 -13.67 37.80 27.60
C ASN A 36 -12.39 37.26 26.93
N GLN A 37 -12.50 36.19 26.15
CA GLN A 37 -11.41 35.63 25.34
C GLN A 37 -11.87 35.41 23.90
N LEU A 38 -10.92 35.47 22.96
CA LEU A 38 -11.17 35.06 21.59
C LEU A 38 -11.47 33.56 21.54
N PRO A 39 -12.38 33.10 20.65
CA PRO A 39 -12.60 31.68 20.45
C PRO A 39 -11.31 30.96 20.07
N ALA A 40 -11.12 29.75 20.58
CA ALA A 40 -9.96 28.92 20.24
C ALA A 40 -10.02 28.47 18.77
N ASP A 41 -8.91 27.97 18.25
CA ASP A 41 -8.86 27.38 16.91
C ASP A 41 -9.28 25.91 16.95
N LEU A 42 -9.99 25.47 15.92
CA LEU A 42 -10.28 24.05 15.71
C LEU A 42 -9.27 23.48 14.72
N VAL A 43 -8.47 22.51 15.16
CA VAL A 43 -7.44 21.88 14.33
C VAL A 43 -7.80 20.42 14.06
N PHE A 44 -8.06 20.10 12.80
CA PHE A 44 -8.18 18.72 12.34
C PHE A 44 -6.81 18.17 11.95
N ALA A 45 -6.53 16.93 12.33
CA ALA A 45 -5.36 16.20 11.87
C ALA A 45 -5.82 15.04 10.97
N ILE A 46 -5.22 14.94 9.79
CA ILE A 46 -5.45 13.81 8.89
C ILE A 46 -4.83 12.54 9.48
N ASP A 47 -5.59 11.45 9.46
CA ASP A 47 -5.10 10.13 9.79
C ASP A 47 -5.41 9.12 8.68
N GLU A 48 -4.65 8.04 8.65
CA GLU A 48 -4.73 7.00 7.64
C GLU A 48 -5.46 5.79 8.22
N ARG A 49 -6.55 5.37 7.56
CA ARG A 49 -7.28 4.15 7.95
C ARG A 49 -6.53 2.94 7.41
N PRO A 50 -6.35 1.87 8.22
CA PRO A 50 -5.81 0.62 7.72
C PRO A 50 -6.61 0.10 6.52
N HIS A 51 -5.90 -0.29 5.47
CA HIS A 51 -6.49 -0.88 4.28
C HIS A 51 -6.10 -2.36 4.21
N HIS A 52 -7.00 -3.19 3.68
CA HIS A 52 -6.88 -4.65 3.73
C HIS A 52 -5.77 -5.19 2.80
N MET A 53 -5.56 -4.58 1.64
CA MET A 53 -4.48 -4.96 0.70
C MET A 53 -3.22 -4.11 0.88
N TYR A 54 -3.36 -2.79 0.81
CA TYR A 54 -2.22 -1.87 0.82
C TYR A 54 -1.91 -1.28 2.18
N ARG A 55 -0.62 -1.15 2.47
CA ARG A 55 -0.07 -0.34 3.55
C ARG A 55 0.68 0.83 2.96
N ARG A 56 0.41 2.04 3.43
CA ARG A 56 1.17 3.22 2.98
C ARG A 56 2.52 3.30 3.68
N ASP A 57 3.57 3.54 2.90
CA ASP A 57 4.93 3.81 3.35
C ASP A 57 5.38 5.15 2.76
N GLY A 58 4.99 6.25 3.41
CA GLY A 58 5.26 7.61 2.95
C GLY A 58 4.58 7.93 1.61
N LYS A 59 5.35 7.92 0.51
CA LYS A 59 4.83 8.10 -0.86
C LYS A 59 4.57 6.78 -1.58
N ASP A 60 5.10 5.69 -1.04
CA ASP A 60 5.00 4.36 -1.64
C ASP A 60 3.84 3.59 -1.01
N LEU A 61 3.43 2.52 -1.67
CA LEU A 61 2.50 1.52 -1.16
C LEU A 61 3.24 0.20 -1.01
N VAL A 62 2.87 -0.57 0.00
CA VAL A 62 3.37 -1.93 0.23
C VAL A 62 2.19 -2.88 0.21
N THR A 63 2.34 -4.01 -0.46
CA THR A 63 1.38 -5.12 -0.43
C THR A 63 2.12 -6.43 -0.27
N ASP A 64 1.52 -7.35 0.48
CA ASP A 64 2.03 -8.70 0.67
C ASP A 64 1.20 -9.65 -0.22
N VAL A 65 1.86 -10.43 -1.07
CA VAL A 65 1.25 -11.38 -1.99
C VAL A 65 1.74 -12.78 -1.65
N ARG A 66 0.79 -13.70 -1.45
CA ARG A 66 1.08 -15.11 -1.21
C ARG A 66 1.12 -15.87 -2.51
N LEU A 67 2.18 -16.63 -2.72
CA LEU A 67 2.38 -17.45 -3.91
C LEU A 67 2.69 -18.90 -3.52
N THR A 68 2.35 -19.82 -4.38
CA THR A 68 2.86 -21.20 -4.33
C THR A 68 4.27 -21.26 -4.95
N PRO A 69 5.07 -22.30 -4.66
CA PRO A 69 6.37 -22.47 -5.31
C PRO A 69 6.28 -22.56 -6.84
N ALA A 70 5.17 -23.10 -7.37
CA ALA A 70 4.95 -23.16 -8.82
C ALA A 70 4.74 -21.76 -9.43
N GLU A 71 3.96 -20.91 -8.77
CA GLU A 71 3.75 -19.51 -9.19
C GLU A 71 5.01 -18.66 -9.05
N ALA A 72 5.82 -18.90 -8.02
CA ALA A 72 7.09 -18.19 -7.81
C ALA A 72 8.13 -18.48 -8.91
N LEU A 73 8.00 -19.61 -9.63
CA LEU A 73 8.82 -19.95 -10.79
C LEU A 73 8.37 -19.23 -12.07
N GLY A 74 7.22 -18.57 -12.08
CA GLY A 74 6.66 -17.93 -13.27
C GLY A 74 5.14 -17.85 -13.23
N THR A 75 4.59 -16.65 -13.05
CA THR A 75 3.15 -16.40 -13.19
C THR A 75 2.89 -14.92 -13.45
N VAL A 76 1.68 -14.58 -13.90
CA VAL A 76 1.20 -13.20 -13.92
C VAL A 76 0.14 -13.05 -12.84
N ILE A 77 0.39 -12.15 -11.88
CA ILE A 77 -0.61 -11.79 -10.87
C ILE A 77 -1.36 -10.52 -11.28
N VAL A 78 -2.62 -10.41 -10.87
CA VAL A 78 -3.44 -9.22 -11.11
C VAL A 78 -3.79 -8.58 -9.77
N LEU A 79 -3.39 -7.32 -9.58
CA LEU A 79 -3.63 -6.57 -8.35
C LEU A 79 -4.61 -5.41 -8.59
N PRO A 80 -5.68 -5.26 -7.79
CA PRO A 80 -6.61 -4.14 -7.91
C PRO A 80 -6.01 -2.87 -7.30
N THR A 81 -5.76 -1.85 -8.11
CA THR A 81 -5.16 -0.59 -7.68
C THR A 81 -6.16 0.30 -6.93
N LEU A 82 -5.66 1.29 -6.18
CA LEU A 82 -6.51 2.23 -5.42
C LEU A 82 -7.41 3.13 -6.29
N ASP A 83 -7.11 3.26 -7.59
CA ASP A 83 -7.93 3.98 -8.57
C ASP A 83 -8.91 3.06 -9.32
N GLY A 84 -9.01 1.79 -8.94
CA GLY A 84 -9.97 0.82 -9.47
C GLY A 84 -9.55 0.14 -10.78
N ARG A 85 -8.29 0.31 -11.21
CA ARG A 85 -7.72 -0.43 -12.34
C ARG A 85 -7.24 -1.81 -11.87
N GLU A 86 -6.96 -2.67 -12.84
CA GLU A 86 -6.26 -3.93 -12.63
C GLU A 86 -4.83 -3.79 -13.13
N LEU A 87 -3.85 -4.09 -12.27
CA LEU A 87 -2.43 -4.07 -12.59
C LEU A 87 -1.93 -5.52 -12.73
N ALA A 88 -1.60 -5.91 -13.96
CA ALA A 88 -0.94 -7.17 -14.24
C ALA A 88 0.57 -7.04 -13.95
N VAL A 89 1.11 -7.95 -13.14
CA VAL A 89 2.51 -7.98 -12.75
C VAL A 89 3.06 -9.36 -13.08
N ASP A 90 4.08 -9.40 -13.93
CA ASP A 90 4.82 -10.63 -14.22
C ASP A 90 5.78 -10.94 -13.06
N VAL A 91 5.68 -12.16 -12.55
CA VAL A 91 6.40 -12.68 -11.40
C VAL A 91 7.24 -13.85 -11.88
N GLY A 92 8.56 -13.75 -11.78
CA GLY A 92 9.46 -14.87 -12.10
C GLY A 92 9.61 -15.17 -13.60
N GLY A 93 9.26 -14.23 -14.49
CA GLY A 93 9.54 -14.36 -15.93
C GLY A 93 8.56 -15.19 -16.71
N GLY A 94 7.27 -15.09 -16.38
CA GLY A 94 6.23 -15.71 -17.18
C GLY A 94 6.23 -15.27 -18.65
N GLN A 95 6.83 -14.12 -18.99
CA GLN A 95 6.92 -13.58 -20.35
C GLN A 95 8.34 -13.32 -20.87
N GLU A 96 9.37 -13.32 -20.02
CA GLU A 96 10.76 -12.98 -20.38
C GLU A 96 11.73 -14.14 -20.11
N GLU A 97 12.66 -14.40 -21.02
CA GLU A 97 13.57 -15.57 -20.93
C GLU A 97 14.60 -15.48 -19.77
N GLU A 98 14.89 -14.28 -19.26
CA GLU A 98 15.87 -14.05 -18.17
C GLU A 98 15.30 -13.16 -17.06
N ALA A 99 14.16 -13.53 -16.47
CA ALA A 99 13.65 -12.80 -15.32
C ALA A 99 14.26 -13.29 -14.00
N PRO A 100 14.44 -12.42 -13.00
CA PRO A 100 14.89 -12.83 -11.69
C PRO A 100 13.84 -13.73 -11.02
N MET A 101 14.26 -14.92 -10.58
CA MET A 101 13.43 -15.81 -9.76
C MET A 101 12.96 -15.09 -8.49
N VAL A 102 11.68 -15.28 -8.17
CA VAL A 102 11.12 -14.74 -6.92
C VAL A 102 11.48 -15.64 -5.76
N CYS A 103 12.47 -15.21 -4.99
CA CYS A 103 12.88 -15.88 -3.76
C CYS A 103 12.13 -15.33 -2.54
N PRO A 104 12.00 -16.11 -1.44
CA PRO A 104 11.47 -15.60 -0.18
C PRO A 104 12.22 -14.32 0.26
N GLY A 105 11.47 -13.26 0.55
CA GLY A 105 12.04 -11.95 0.90
C GLY A 105 12.38 -11.04 -0.30
N TYR A 106 12.19 -11.51 -1.53
CA TYR A 106 12.24 -10.66 -2.71
C TYR A 106 11.13 -9.61 -2.67
N GLU A 107 11.48 -8.37 -3.00
CA GLU A 107 10.56 -7.26 -3.12
C GLU A 107 10.60 -6.74 -4.55
N LEU A 108 9.46 -6.81 -5.24
CA LEU A 108 9.31 -6.24 -6.57
C LEU A 108 8.81 -4.81 -6.47
N VAL A 109 9.51 -3.88 -7.10
CA VAL A 109 9.16 -2.46 -7.09
C VAL A 109 8.56 -2.07 -8.43
N VAL A 110 7.26 -1.78 -8.44
CA VAL A 110 6.55 -1.25 -9.60
C VAL A 110 6.52 0.28 -9.50
N PRO A 111 7.27 1.01 -10.35
CA PRO A 111 7.29 2.47 -10.30
C PRO A 111 5.95 3.07 -10.68
N MET A 112 5.67 4.29 -10.19
CA MET A 112 4.46 5.07 -10.50
C MET A 112 3.12 4.50 -10.01
N GLU A 113 3.11 3.37 -9.32
CA GLU A 113 1.89 2.74 -8.78
C GLU A 113 1.68 3.00 -7.26
N GLY A 114 2.40 3.96 -6.68
CA GLY A 114 2.24 4.39 -5.28
C GLY A 114 1.24 5.53 -5.08
N MET A 115 1.42 6.30 -3.99
CA MET A 115 0.59 7.46 -3.66
C MET A 115 0.99 8.70 -4.48
N PRO A 116 0.04 9.60 -4.81
CA PRO A 116 0.34 10.90 -5.41
C PRO A 116 1.27 11.74 -4.54
N ILE A 117 2.21 12.46 -5.17
CA ILE A 117 3.14 13.35 -4.48
C ILE A 117 2.55 14.77 -4.50
N ALA A 118 2.11 15.28 -3.35
CA ALA A 118 1.38 16.54 -3.25
C ALA A 118 2.11 17.77 -3.84
N ARG A 119 3.46 17.76 -3.84
CA ARG A 119 4.29 18.86 -4.40
C ARG A 119 4.56 18.72 -5.90
N GLU A 120 4.27 17.56 -6.49
CA GLU A 120 4.65 17.22 -7.85
C GLU A 120 3.44 16.59 -8.58
N PRO A 121 2.56 17.43 -9.16
CA PRO A 121 1.38 16.95 -9.89
C PRO A 121 1.75 15.95 -10.97
N GLY A 122 1.00 14.84 -11.05
CA GLY A 122 1.24 13.77 -12.02
C GLY A 122 2.31 12.75 -11.60
N ARG A 123 3.10 13.03 -10.55
CA ARG A 123 4.06 12.04 -10.01
C ARG A 123 3.46 11.24 -8.86
N ARG A 124 3.82 9.95 -8.84
CA ARG A 124 3.43 8.99 -7.80
C ARG A 124 4.68 8.32 -7.24
N GLY A 125 4.56 7.79 -6.02
CA GLY A 125 5.56 6.84 -5.50
C GLY A 125 5.49 5.50 -6.21
N SER A 126 6.10 4.49 -5.61
CA SER A 126 6.13 3.13 -6.14
C SER A 126 5.22 2.19 -5.34
N LEU A 127 4.82 1.08 -5.97
CA LEU A 127 4.22 -0.06 -5.29
C LEU A 127 5.33 -1.11 -5.03
N LYS A 128 5.51 -1.47 -3.76
CA LYS A 128 6.44 -2.51 -3.30
C LYS A 128 5.63 -3.77 -3.03
N ILE A 129 5.89 -4.83 -3.78
CA ILE A 129 5.20 -6.11 -3.66
C ILE A 129 6.15 -7.07 -2.96
N ARG A 130 5.74 -7.55 -1.79
CA ARG A 130 6.47 -8.55 -1.01
C ARG A 130 5.86 -9.91 -1.23
N PHE A 131 6.68 -10.88 -1.59
CA PHE A 131 6.20 -12.23 -1.85
C PHE A 131 6.44 -13.15 -0.66
N ASP A 132 5.37 -13.83 -0.26
CA ASP A 132 5.36 -14.87 0.76
C ASP A 132 5.09 -16.22 0.08
N VAL A 133 6.14 -17.03 -0.11
CA VAL A 133 6.05 -18.30 -0.83
C VAL A 133 5.61 -19.41 0.13
N ILE A 134 4.38 -19.86 0.00
CA ILE A 134 3.75 -20.85 0.86
C ILE A 134 3.97 -22.25 0.29
N PHE A 135 4.89 -22.99 0.89
CA PHE A 135 5.11 -24.40 0.53
C PHE A 135 3.95 -25.28 1.04
N PRO A 136 3.57 -26.32 0.27
CA PRO A 136 2.60 -27.30 0.75
C PRO A 136 3.18 -28.11 1.92
N ASP A 137 2.33 -28.47 2.88
CA ASP A 137 2.74 -29.22 4.09
C ASP A 137 3.40 -30.57 3.78
N ARG A 138 3.00 -31.20 2.66
CA ARG A 138 3.50 -32.51 2.21
C ARG A 138 3.54 -32.59 0.70
N LEU A 139 4.58 -33.26 0.18
CA LEU A 139 4.73 -33.64 -1.21
C LEU A 139 5.00 -35.14 -1.30
N LYS A 140 4.49 -35.79 -2.36
CA LYS A 140 4.77 -37.21 -2.61
C LYS A 140 6.26 -37.38 -2.93
N ARG A 141 6.84 -38.51 -2.53
CA ARG A 141 8.26 -38.80 -2.71
C ARG A 141 8.72 -38.65 -4.18
N ASP A 142 7.93 -39.15 -5.12
CA ASP A 142 8.26 -39.08 -6.55
C ASP A 142 8.29 -37.64 -7.06
N ALA A 143 7.33 -36.80 -6.63
CA ALA A 143 7.30 -35.39 -6.99
C ALA A 143 8.52 -34.64 -6.43
N CYS A 144 8.92 -34.92 -5.19
CA CYS A 144 10.14 -34.35 -4.60
C CYS A 144 11.39 -34.73 -5.41
N LEU A 145 11.49 -35.98 -5.86
CA LEU A 145 12.63 -36.43 -6.67
C LEU A 145 12.68 -35.75 -8.03
N GLN A 146 11.53 -35.56 -8.67
CA GLN A 146 11.43 -34.85 -9.96
C GLN A 146 11.83 -33.38 -9.82
N ILE A 147 11.28 -32.67 -8.84
CA ILE A 147 11.61 -31.26 -8.58
C ILE A 147 13.10 -31.11 -8.26
N LYS A 148 13.63 -31.98 -7.39
CA LYS A 148 15.05 -31.97 -7.02
C LYS A 148 15.96 -32.16 -8.23
N ARG A 149 15.64 -33.11 -9.11
CA ARG A 149 16.43 -33.37 -10.33
C ARG A 149 16.49 -32.17 -11.26
N ILE A 150 15.39 -31.42 -11.39
CA ILE A 150 15.34 -30.22 -12.24
C ILE A 150 16.21 -29.11 -11.64
N LEU A 151 16.04 -28.82 -10.35
CA LEU A 151 16.78 -27.74 -9.70
C LEU A 151 18.29 -28.01 -9.58
N GLU A 152 18.70 -29.28 -9.45
CA GLU A 152 20.13 -29.65 -9.43
C GLU A 152 20.79 -29.56 -10.81
N ALA A 153 20.03 -29.65 -11.91
CA ALA A 153 20.57 -29.58 -13.26
C ALA A 153 20.97 -28.14 -13.67
N ASP A 154 20.24 -27.14 -13.19
CA ASP A 154 20.52 -25.71 -13.44
C ASP A 154 21.51 -25.09 -12.43
N ALA A 155 21.78 -25.77 -11.31
CA ALA A 155 22.72 -25.30 -10.30
C ALA A 155 24.20 -25.59 -10.63
N ALA A 156 24.48 -26.22 -11.77
CA ALA A 156 25.80 -26.62 -12.26
C ALA A 156 26.24 -25.77 -13.47
#